data_AF-A0A0K1IZT6-F1
#
_entry.id   AF-A0A0K1IZT6-F1
#
_cell.length_a   1.000
_cell.length_b   1.000
_cell.length_c   1.000
_cell.angle_alpha   90.00
_cell.angle_beta   90.00
_cell.angle_gamma   90.00
#
_symmetry.space_group_name_H-M   'P 1'
#
loop_
_entity.id
_entity.type
_entity.pdbx_description
1 polymer ?
#
loop_
_entity_poly.entity_id
_entity_poly.type
_entity_poly.pdbx_seq_one_letter_code
_entity_poly.pdbx_strand_id
1 'polypeptide(L)'
;MLRKDGDIDGDKLSNANELSNNTSMFLMDTDKDSLQDGAEVKNYGTSPTTPDTDGDGLNDAAELSNSLDPTDPDTDGDGIPDGVEMRLGTPPNDSTADTDGDGLGDGYEYEHGTDPVDPDTDGDGLNDGLERKLGTDPTDGSTTPMLVFTGGTLLGVVAVGGRWFLASSEYQLEAPVSAPQLFEPVGAETDDGDDESDSPSTPPEFDRDELQQSSQPVLTDEDKVIQLLRDNGGWVYQSRIVEQTGWSKSKVSRLLSSMDELGTVEKISVGRQNIVAEEGSMPEGAGSPFDE
;
A
#
# COMPACT_ATOMS: atom_id res chain seq x y z
N MET A 1 7.65 -62.02 3.24
CA MET A 1 7.51 -61.29 1.96
C MET A 1 6.48 -60.20 2.20
N LEU A 2 6.81 -58.95 1.89
CA LEU A 2 5.84 -57.86 1.94
C LEU A 2 4.74 -58.12 0.90
N ARG A 3 3.49 -57.88 1.29
CA ARG A 3 2.34 -58.00 0.38
C ARG A 3 2.32 -56.79 -0.53
N LYS A 4 2.27 -57.00 -1.84
CA LYS A 4 2.26 -55.91 -2.84
C LYS A 4 0.98 -55.07 -2.76
N ASP A 5 -0.12 -55.73 -2.44
CA ASP A 5 -1.46 -55.18 -2.20
C ASP A 5 -1.65 -54.67 -0.75
N GLY A 6 -0.63 -54.86 0.10
CA GLY A 6 -0.65 -54.27 1.43
C GLY A 6 -0.37 -52.77 1.39
N ASP A 7 -0.70 -52.11 2.48
CA ASP A 7 -0.46 -50.70 2.79
C ASP A 7 0.09 -50.72 4.22
N ILE A 8 1.42 -50.66 4.34
CA ILE A 8 2.13 -51.02 5.58
C ILE A 8 2.26 -49.83 6.53
N ASP A 9 2.37 -48.63 5.98
CA ASP A 9 2.44 -47.37 6.69
C ASP A 9 1.06 -46.73 6.87
N GLY A 10 0.05 -47.09 6.09
CA GLY A 10 -1.35 -46.76 6.35
C GLY A 10 -1.80 -45.43 5.76
N ASP A 11 -1.09 -44.91 4.77
CA ASP A 11 -1.37 -43.64 4.07
C ASP A 11 -2.38 -43.82 2.90
N LYS A 12 -2.85 -45.06 2.71
CA LYS A 12 -3.75 -45.53 1.64
C LYS A 12 -3.05 -45.73 0.30
N LEU A 13 -1.74 -45.60 0.18
CA LEU A 13 -0.96 -46.02 -0.97
C LEU A 13 -0.50 -47.46 -0.75
N SER A 14 -0.75 -48.35 -1.71
CA SER A 14 -0.28 -49.74 -1.55
C SER A 14 1.23 -49.81 -1.74
N ASN A 15 1.91 -50.73 -1.06
CA ASN A 15 3.34 -51.05 -1.19
C ASN A 15 3.85 -51.16 -2.64
N ALA A 16 3.01 -51.66 -3.56
CA ALA A 16 3.35 -51.72 -4.99
C ALA A 16 3.32 -50.35 -5.68
N ASN A 17 2.37 -49.48 -5.30
CA ASN A 17 2.25 -48.13 -5.83
C ASN A 17 3.32 -47.22 -5.25
N GLU A 18 3.67 -47.37 -3.97
CA GLU A 18 4.80 -46.65 -3.36
C GLU A 18 6.09 -46.91 -4.14
N LEU A 19 6.40 -48.19 -4.41
CA LEU A 19 7.55 -48.56 -5.23
C LEU A 19 7.49 -47.99 -6.67
N SER A 20 6.29 -47.79 -7.21
CA SER A 20 6.10 -47.25 -8.56
C SER A 20 6.24 -45.73 -8.60
N ASN A 21 5.88 -45.05 -7.52
CA ASN A 21 6.00 -43.59 -7.34
C ASN A 21 7.34 -43.19 -6.69
N ASN A 22 8.25 -44.15 -6.47
CA ASN A 22 9.52 -43.96 -5.76
C ASN A 22 9.37 -43.43 -4.33
N THR A 23 8.25 -43.72 -3.68
CA THR A 23 7.99 -43.32 -2.30
C THR A 23 8.41 -44.42 -1.31
N SER A 24 8.45 -44.06 -0.02
CA SER A 24 8.92 -44.92 1.05
C SER A 24 7.79 -45.80 1.62
N MET A 25 7.89 -47.12 1.39
CA MET A 25 7.04 -48.17 1.99
C MET A 25 7.03 -48.26 3.54
N PHE A 26 7.46 -47.25 4.28
CA PHE A 26 7.45 -47.24 5.73
C PHE A 26 7.16 -45.85 6.30
N LEU A 27 6.98 -44.85 5.44
CA LEU A 27 6.77 -43.47 5.81
C LEU A 27 5.55 -42.97 5.05
N MET A 28 4.51 -42.58 5.78
CA MET A 28 3.28 -42.06 5.21
C MET A 28 3.46 -40.77 4.40
N ASP A 29 4.61 -40.11 4.57
CA ASP A 29 4.97 -38.80 4.05
C ASP A 29 6.48 -38.87 3.76
N THR A 30 6.82 -39.03 2.48
CA THR A 30 8.17 -39.34 2.03
C THR A 30 9.05 -38.10 1.98
N ASP A 31 8.52 -36.96 1.56
CA ASP A 31 9.27 -35.71 1.38
C ASP A 31 9.12 -34.71 2.53
N LYS A 32 8.19 -34.97 3.45
CA LYS A 32 7.99 -34.28 4.74
C LYS A 32 7.45 -32.87 4.58
N ASP A 33 6.61 -32.66 3.59
CA ASP A 33 5.90 -31.40 3.38
C ASP A 33 4.63 -31.30 4.24
N SER A 34 4.23 -32.39 4.91
CA SER A 34 3.01 -32.58 5.72
C SER A 34 1.78 -33.07 4.95
N LEU A 35 1.91 -33.43 3.68
CA LEU A 35 0.97 -34.25 2.93
C LEU A 35 1.39 -35.72 3.00
N GLN A 36 0.43 -36.61 2.75
CA GLN A 36 0.69 -38.05 2.74
C GLN A 36 0.83 -38.52 1.30
N ASP A 37 1.77 -39.41 1.01
CA ASP A 37 2.05 -39.88 -0.36
C ASP A 37 0.77 -40.37 -1.06
N GLY A 38 -0.06 -41.13 -0.33
CA GLY A 38 -1.33 -41.64 -0.80
C GLY A 38 -2.40 -40.58 -1.06
N ALA A 39 -2.36 -39.44 -0.36
CA ALA A 39 -3.25 -38.30 -0.61
C ALA A 39 -2.79 -37.49 -1.83
N GLU A 40 -1.50 -37.23 -1.94
CA GLU A 40 -0.88 -36.54 -3.07
C GLU A 40 -1.18 -37.25 -4.38
N VAL A 41 -0.83 -38.54 -4.48
CA VAL A 41 -1.00 -39.35 -5.70
C VAL A 41 -2.47 -39.50 -6.10
N LYS A 42 -3.41 -39.52 -5.15
CA LYS A 42 -4.82 -39.85 -5.43
C LYS A 42 -5.76 -38.66 -5.52
N ASN A 43 -5.49 -37.61 -4.75
CA ASN A 43 -6.42 -36.51 -4.57
C ASN A 43 -5.89 -35.21 -5.16
N TYR A 44 -4.60 -34.92 -5.00
CA TYR A 44 -4.04 -33.61 -5.32
C TYR A 44 -3.25 -33.62 -6.64
N GLY A 45 -2.71 -34.76 -7.05
CA GLY A 45 -1.89 -34.85 -8.26
C GLY A 45 -0.48 -34.27 -8.09
N THR A 46 -0.10 -33.97 -6.85
CA THR A 46 1.23 -33.50 -6.47
C THR A 46 2.26 -34.64 -6.42
N SER A 47 3.53 -34.28 -6.31
CA SER A 47 4.65 -35.20 -6.34
C SER A 47 5.07 -35.61 -4.92
N PRO A 48 4.86 -36.87 -4.50
CA PRO A 48 5.10 -37.37 -3.14
C PRO A 48 6.59 -37.55 -2.78
N THR A 49 7.48 -36.90 -3.51
CA THR A 49 8.93 -36.98 -3.32
C THR A 49 9.58 -35.60 -3.37
N THR A 50 8.79 -34.55 -3.58
CA THR A 50 9.21 -33.16 -3.72
C THR A 50 8.23 -32.31 -2.92
N PRO A 51 8.68 -31.65 -1.84
CA PRO A 51 7.77 -30.89 -0.99
C PRO A 51 7.03 -29.73 -1.67
N ASP A 52 7.51 -29.34 -2.85
CA ASP A 52 7.08 -28.18 -3.62
C ASP A 52 7.07 -28.69 -5.07
N THR A 53 5.87 -28.99 -5.57
CA THR A 53 5.65 -29.74 -6.80
C THR A 53 5.91 -28.89 -8.04
N ASP A 54 5.54 -27.62 -8.03
CA ASP A 54 5.72 -26.70 -9.15
C ASP A 54 6.97 -25.81 -9.03
N GLY A 55 7.57 -25.73 -7.85
CA GLY A 55 8.85 -25.08 -7.60
C GLY A 55 8.76 -23.57 -7.40
N ASP A 56 7.61 -23.04 -6.98
CA ASP A 56 7.39 -21.61 -6.75
C ASP A 56 7.95 -21.10 -5.40
N GLY A 57 8.34 -22.03 -4.51
CA GLY A 57 8.89 -21.76 -3.19
C GLY A 57 7.88 -21.84 -2.04
N LEU A 58 6.63 -22.18 -2.31
CA LEU A 58 5.61 -22.61 -1.36
C LEU A 58 5.54 -24.15 -1.40
N ASN A 59 5.16 -24.79 -0.29
CA ASN A 59 5.04 -26.25 -0.28
C ASN A 59 3.59 -26.66 -0.53
N ASP A 60 3.40 -27.85 -1.10
CA ASP A 60 2.08 -28.33 -1.54
C ASP A 60 1.05 -28.28 -0.40
N ALA A 61 1.47 -28.65 0.82
CA ALA A 61 0.65 -28.55 2.02
C ALA A 61 0.18 -27.11 2.34
N ALA A 62 1.07 -26.12 2.19
CA ALA A 62 0.76 -24.71 2.44
C ALA A 62 -0.16 -24.16 1.36
N GLU A 63 0.05 -24.49 0.09
CA GLU A 63 -0.81 -24.08 -1.02
C GLU A 63 -2.24 -24.56 -0.81
N LEU A 64 -2.42 -25.84 -0.52
CA LEU A 64 -3.74 -26.41 -0.21
C LEU A 64 -4.39 -25.73 1.01
N SER A 65 -3.59 -25.29 2.00
CA SER A 65 -4.10 -24.57 3.17
C SER A 65 -4.54 -23.13 2.85
N ASN A 66 -3.94 -22.52 1.83
CA ASN A 66 -4.26 -21.18 1.34
C ASN A 66 -5.23 -21.19 0.14
N SER A 67 -5.74 -22.37 -0.25
CA SER A 67 -6.62 -22.56 -1.41
C SER A 67 -5.98 -22.20 -2.75
N LEU A 68 -4.68 -22.47 -2.87
CA LEU A 68 -3.88 -22.35 -4.09
C LEU A 68 -3.78 -23.70 -4.82
N ASP A 69 -3.33 -23.69 -6.07
CA ASP A 69 -3.11 -24.90 -6.87
C ASP A 69 -1.65 -25.37 -6.75
N PRO A 70 -1.36 -26.47 -6.01
CA PRO A 70 0.02 -26.95 -5.77
C PRO A 70 0.71 -27.55 -7.01
N THR A 71 0.15 -27.33 -8.19
CA THR A 71 0.71 -27.78 -9.46
C THR A 71 0.85 -26.65 -10.48
N ASP A 72 0.48 -25.42 -10.08
CA ASP A 72 0.54 -24.22 -10.89
C ASP A 72 1.28 -23.13 -10.10
N PRO A 73 2.50 -22.75 -10.51
CA PRO A 73 3.35 -21.87 -9.70
C PRO A 73 2.85 -20.42 -9.59
N ASP A 74 1.70 -20.09 -10.21
CA ASP A 74 1.05 -18.78 -10.29
C ASP A 74 -0.47 -19.03 -10.44
N THR A 75 -1.15 -19.23 -9.30
CA THR A 75 -2.53 -19.72 -9.21
C THR A 75 -3.53 -18.78 -9.89
N ASP A 76 -3.31 -17.47 -9.83
CA ASP A 76 -4.22 -16.50 -10.46
C ASP A 76 -3.78 -16.02 -11.85
N GLY A 77 -2.52 -16.27 -12.22
CA GLY A 77 -1.99 -16.02 -13.54
C GLY A 77 -1.68 -14.55 -13.80
N ASP A 78 -1.36 -13.77 -12.77
CA ASP A 78 -1.00 -12.35 -12.89
C ASP A 78 0.49 -12.12 -13.23
N GLY A 79 1.30 -13.17 -13.14
CA GLY A 79 2.73 -13.18 -13.43
C GLY A 79 3.64 -13.17 -12.20
N ILE A 80 3.09 -13.09 -10.98
CA ILE A 80 3.83 -13.25 -9.74
C ILE A 80 3.62 -14.70 -9.22
N PRO A 81 4.69 -15.46 -8.95
CA PRO A 81 4.51 -16.79 -8.38
C PRO A 81 3.91 -16.75 -6.96
N ASP A 82 3.05 -17.71 -6.59
CA ASP A 82 2.31 -17.67 -5.31
C ASP A 82 3.26 -17.54 -4.09
N GLY A 83 4.36 -18.29 -4.10
CA GLY A 83 5.40 -18.24 -3.09
C GLY A 83 6.12 -16.89 -3.00
N VAL A 84 6.14 -16.09 -4.09
CA VAL A 84 6.60 -14.70 -4.11
C VAL A 84 5.55 -13.79 -3.50
N GLU A 85 4.29 -13.92 -3.90
CA GLU A 85 3.18 -13.12 -3.40
C GLU A 85 2.98 -13.27 -1.89
N MET A 86 3.02 -14.51 -1.40
CA MET A 86 2.97 -14.80 0.04
C MET A 86 4.09 -14.11 0.85
N ARG A 87 5.22 -13.80 0.21
CA ARG A 87 6.34 -13.09 0.83
C ARG A 87 6.22 -11.56 0.71
N LEU A 88 5.67 -11.06 -0.39
CA LEU A 88 5.40 -9.63 -0.58
C LEU A 88 4.19 -9.17 0.24
N GLY A 89 3.22 -10.05 0.45
CA GLY A 89 1.94 -9.74 1.07
C GLY A 89 0.86 -9.34 0.07
N THR A 90 1.04 -9.66 -1.22
CA THR A 90 0.02 -9.52 -2.27
C THR A 90 -0.92 -10.75 -2.26
N PRO A 91 -2.11 -10.68 -2.89
CA PRO A 91 -3.09 -11.76 -2.86
C PRO A 91 -2.89 -12.80 -4.01
N PRO A 92 -2.43 -14.03 -3.72
CA PRO A 92 -2.12 -15.05 -4.74
C PRO A 92 -3.30 -15.74 -5.41
N ASN A 93 -4.47 -15.12 -5.33
CA ASN A 93 -5.71 -15.67 -5.86
C ASN A 93 -6.60 -14.59 -6.47
N ASP A 94 -6.05 -13.42 -6.77
CA ASP A 94 -6.71 -12.29 -7.39
C ASP A 94 -5.78 -11.55 -8.36
N SER A 95 -5.77 -12.01 -9.61
CA SER A 95 -5.04 -11.39 -10.72
C SER A 95 -5.40 -9.93 -11.05
N THR A 96 -6.33 -9.34 -10.31
CA THR A 96 -6.72 -7.93 -10.44
C THR A 96 -6.39 -7.09 -9.21
N ALA A 97 -5.64 -7.67 -8.27
CA ALA A 97 -5.18 -6.97 -7.08
C ALA A 97 -4.32 -5.75 -7.42
N ASP A 98 -4.47 -4.73 -6.57
CA ASP A 98 -3.76 -3.45 -6.54
C ASP A 98 -3.56 -3.19 -5.04
N THR A 99 -2.48 -3.76 -4.49
CA THR A 99 -2.30 -3.94 -3.05
C THR A 99 -2.06 -2.60 -2.34
N ASP A 100 -1.38 -1.67 -2.99
CA ASP A 100 -1.15 -0.33 -2.45
C ASP A 100 -2.18 0.73 -2.88
N GLY A 101 -3.02 0.43 -3.87
CA GLY A 101 -4.14 1.26 -4.33
C GLY A 101 -3.72 2.43 -5.20
N ASP A 102 -2.59 2.36 -5.89
CA ASP A 102 -2.04 3.44 -6.69
C ASP A 102 -2.65 3.50 -8.13
N GLY A 103 -3.35 2.42 -8.51
CA GLY A 103 -4.01 2.23 -9.79
C GLY A 103 -3.22 1.40 -10.80
N LEU A 104 -2.09 0.82 -10.41
CA LEU A 104 -1.42 -0.29 -11.08
C LEU A 104 -1.80 -1.60 -10.39
N GLY A 105 -1.70 -2.72 -11.10
CA GLY A 105 -2.02 -4.02 -10.52
C GLY A 105 -0.74 -4.76 -10.17
N ASP A 106 -0.76 -5.56 -9.12
CA ASP A 106 0.44 -6.17 -8.53
C ASP A 106 1.31 -6.88 -9.58
N GLY A 107 0.74 -7.76 -10.41
CA GLY A 107 1.47 -8.44 -11.48
C GLY A 107 2.07 -7.50 -12.54
N TYR A 108 1.42 -6.38 -12.86
CA TYR A 108 2.02 -5.37 -13.74
C TYR A 108 3.25 -4.75 -13.10
N GLU A 109 3.13 -4.39 -11.83
CA GLU A 109 4.18 -3.71 -11.08
C GLU A 109 5.41 -4.59 -10.95
N TYR A 110 5.20 -5.87 -10.60
CA TYR A 110 6.23 -6.88 -10.58
C TYR A 110 6.93 -7.05 -11.94
N GLU A 111 6.19 -7.06 -13.05
CA GLU A 111 6.76 -7.16 -14.41
C GLU A 111 7.58 -5.90 -14.77
N HIS A 112 7.19 -4.72 -14.29
CA HIS A 112 7.80 -3.43 -14.65
C HIS A 112 8.83 -2.94 -13.64
N GLY A 113 9.02 -3.65 -12.53
CA GLY A 113 10.03 -3.35 -11.51
C GLY A 113 9.63 -2.25 -10.53
N THR A 114 8.33 -1.95 -10.42
CA THR A 114 7.79 -1.19 -9.29
C THR A 114 7.47 -2.13 -8.12
N ASP A 115 7.22 -1.57 -6.94
CA ASP A 115 6.94 -2.33 -5.71
C ASP A 115 5.42 -2.46 -5.51
N PRO A 116 4.81 -3.65 -5.65
CA PRO A 116 3.36 -3.85 -5.52
C PRO A 116 2.74 -3.42 -4.18
N VAL A 117 3.57 -3.13 -3.17
CA VAL A 117 3.12 -2.73 -1.83
C VAL A 117 3.58 -1.32 -1.44
N ASP A 118 4.19 -0.57 -2.35
CA ASP A 118 4.62 0.81 -2.13
C ASP A 118 4.16 1.70 -3.31
N PRO A 119 3.17 2.58 -3.10
CA PRO A 119 2.54 3.31 -4.21
C PRO A 119 3.47 4.34 -4.88
N ASP A 120 4.69 4.53 -4.39
CA ASP A 120 5.68 5.52 -4.84
C ASP A 120 7.06 4.86 -4.74
N THR A 121 7.38 4.00 -5.71
CA THR A 121 8.54 3.09 -5.69
C THR A 121 9.86 3.84 -5.51
N ASP A 122 10.02 4.97 -6.19
CA ASP A 122 11.26 5.75 -6.13
C ASP A 122 11.26 6.83 -5.02
N GLY A 123 10.10 7.11 -4.43
CA GLY A 123 9.92 7.98 -3.28
C GLY A 123 9.97 9.47 -3.59
N ASP A 124 9.78 9.89 -4.84
CA ASP A 124 9.83 11.28 -5.30
C ASP A 124 8.56 12.09 -4.97
N GLY A 125 7.49 11.40 -4.58
CA GLY A 125 6.20 11.97 -4.19
C GLY A 125 5.12 11.98 -5.28
N LEU A 126 5.37 11.43 -6.46
CA LEU A 126 4.37 10.98 -7.42
C LEU A 126 4.14 9.48 -7.21
N ASN A 127 2.89 9.03 -7.37
CA ASN A 127 2.62 7.59 -7.29
C ASN A 127 2.85 6.94 -8.65
N ASP A 128 3.26 5.67 -8.67
CA ASP A 128 3.74 4.97 -9.89
C ASP A 128 2.67 4.98 -11.00
N GLY A 129 1.40 4.84 -10.60
CA GLY A 129 0.24 4.89 -11.47
C GLY A 129 -0.06 6.27 -12.06
N LEU A 130 0.30 7.36 -11.38
CA LEU A 130 0.26 8.71 -11.96
C LEU A 130 1.45 8.93 -12.89
N GLU A 131 2.64 8.47 -12.51
CA GLU A 131 3.84 8.58 -13.33
C GLU A 131 3.67 7.89 -14.68
N ARG A 132 3.12 6.67 -14.68
CA ARG A 132 2.76 5.95 -15.91
C ARG A 132 1.76 6.75 -16.77
N LYS A 133 0.78 7.43 -16.16
CA LYS A 133 -0.20 8.27 -16.88
C LYS A 133 0.44 9.54 -17.46
N LEU A 134 1.47 10.07 -16.80
CA LEU A 134 2.23 11.25 -17.24
C LEU A 134 3.37 10.90 -18.20
N GLY A 135 3.73 9.62 -18.30
CA GLY A 135 4.83 9.11 -19.11
C GLY A 135 6.22 9.36 -18.50
N THR A 136 6.30 9.48 -17.16
CA THR A 136 7.56 9.46 -16.40
C THR A 136 7.92 8.02 -16.01
N ASP A 137 9.12 7.82 -15.47
CA ASP A 137 9.64 6.50 -15.08
C ASP A 137 9.43 6.32 -13.57
N PRO A 138 8.55 5.40 -13.13
CA PRO A 138 8.24 5.17 -11.72
C PRO A 138 9.41 4.66 -10.86
N THR A 139 10.54 4.34 -11.49
CA THR A 139 11.73 3.83 -10.81
C THR A 139 12.86 4.86 -10.74
N ASP A 140 12.61 6.08 -11.23
CA ASP A 140 13.58 7.17 -11.30
C ASP A 140 13.09 8.44 -10.60
N GLY A 141 13.47 8.57 -9.32
CA GLY A 141 13.10 9.71 -8.48
C GLY A 141 13.78 11.04 -8.84
N SER A 142 14.27 11.17 -10.08
CA SER A 142 14.63 12.43 -10.71
C SER A 142 13.41 13.19 -11.22
N THR A 143 12.27 12.51 -11.36
CA THR A 143 10.98 13.15 -11.53
C THR A 143 10.69 13.96 -10.26
N THR A 144 10.00 15.08 -10.40
CA THR A 144 9.48 15.81 -9.23
C THR A 144 8.13 16.39 -9.63
N PRO A 145 7.18 16.51 -8.70
CA PRO A 145 5.87 17.12 -8.97
C PRO A 145 5.95 18.56 -9.53
N MET A 146 7.10 19.24 -9.38
CA MET A 146 7.36 20.56 -9.94
C MET A 146 7.77 20.57 -11.42
N LEU A 147 8.16 19.43 -12.00
CA LEU A 147 8.84 19.35 -13.29
C LEU A 147 8.08 18.63 -14.41
N VAL A 148 6.80 18.31 -14.23
CA VAL A 148 5.96 17.73 -15.30
C VAL A 148 5.58 18.81 -16.32
N PHE A 149 6.56 19.17 -17.16
CA PHE A 149 6.45 20.13 -18.26
C PHE A 149 6.55 19.42 -19.62
N THR A 150 5.74 18.40 -19.87
CA THR A 150 5.64 17.80 -21.20
C THR A 150 4.51 18.47 -22.00
N GLY A 151 4.86 19.52 -22.75
CA GLY A 151 4.05 19.93 -23.91
C GLY A 151 3.05 21.07 -23.76
N GLY A 152 3.35 22.12 -22.98
CA GLY A 152 2.76 23.45 -23.20
C GLY A 152 1.44 23.77 -22.50
N THR A 153 0.91 22.90 -21.63
CA THR A 153 -0.19 23.23 -20.71
C THR A 153 0.25 23.03 -19.28
N LEU A 154 0.39 24.14 -18.55
CA LEU A 154 0.60 24.19 -17.11
C LEU A 154 -0.64 23.62 -16.41
N LEU A 155 -0.65 22.32 -16.09
CA LEU A 155 -1.51 21.79 -15.05
C LEU A 155 -0.70 21.84 -13.74
N GLY A 156 -0.75 22.99 -13.08
CA GLY A 156 -0.08 23.17 -11.79
C GLY A 156 -0.76 22.32 -10.73
N VAL A 157 -0.09 21.26 -10.27
CA VAL A 157 -0.40 20.63 -8.99
C VAL A 157 0.47 21.30 -7.93
N VAL A 158 -0.08 22.33 -7.28
CA VAL A 158 0.58 22.95 -6.12
C VAL A 158 0.05 22.28 -4.86
N ALA A 159 0.75 21.26 -4.38
CA ALA A 159 0.55 20.70 -3.06
C ALA A 159 1.28 21.59 -2.03
N VAL A 160 0.62 22.66 -1.59
CA VAL A 160 0.94 23.29 -0.30
C VAL A 160 -0.29 23.20 0.57
N GLY A 161 -0.29 22.25 1.51
CA GLY A 161 -1.20 22.21 2.65
C GLY A 161 -2.68 22.01 2.32
N GLY A 162 -3.07 20.79 1.93
CA GLY A 162 -4.36 20.20 2.33
C GLY A 162 -5.66 20.93 1.95
N ARG A 163 -5.71 21.70 0.86
CA ARG A 163 -6.98 22.20 0.30
C ARG A 163 -7.00 22.15 -1.22
N TRP A 164 -7.80 21.25 -1.75
CA TRP A 164 -8.18 21.19 -3.16
C TRP A 164 -8.97 22.44 -3.54
N PHE A 165 -8.40 23.32 -4.36
CA PHE A 165 -9.15 24.39 -5.00
C PHE A 165 -9.11 24.17 -6.51
N LEU A 166 -10.26 23.82 -7.10
CA LEU A 166 -10.47 23.91 -8.54
C LEU A 166 -10.44 25.39 -8.93
N ALA A 167 -9.27 25.89 -9.34
CA ALA A 167 -9.16 27.16 -10.02
C ALA A 167 -9.52 26.93 -11.50
N SER A 168 -10.80 27.07 -11.85
CA SER A 168 -11.20 27.21 -13.25
C SER A 168 -10.63 28.54 -13.77
N SER A 169 -9.52 28.51 -14.52
CA SER A 169 -9.08 29.68 -15.26
C SER A 169 -10.09 29.95 -16.36
N GLU A 170 -10.86 31.02 -16.18
CA GLU A 170 -11.64 31.70 -17.20
C GLU A 170 -10.82 31.86 -18.50
N TYR A 171 -11.17 31.06 -19.51
CA TYR A 171 -10.80 31.34 -20.89
C TYR A 171 -12.00 32.02 -21.55
N GLN A 172 -12.13 33.33 -21.33
CA GLN A 172 -12.96 34.14 -22.23
C GLN A 172 -12.19 34.38 -23.52
N LEU A 173 -12.71 33.88 -24.64
CA LEU A 173 -12.59 34.50 -25.97
C LEU A 173 -13.75 33.99 -26.86
N GLU A 174 -14.82 34.78 -26.84
CA GLU A 174 -15.75 35.10 -27.94
C GLU A 174 -16.72 34.03 -28.49
N ALA A 175 -18.01 34.21 -28.17
CA ALA A 175 -19.15 33.79 -29.01
C ALA A 175 -19.31 34.78 -30.19
N PRO A 176 -19.93 34.46 -31.36
CA PRO A 176 -21.25 33.81 -31.43
C PRO A 176 -21.50 32.88 -32.63
N VAL A 177 -22.48 31.98 -32.55
CA VAL A 177 -23.69 31.98 -33.42
C VAL A 177 -24.58 30.75 -33.21
N SER A 178 -25.90 31.03 -33.24
CA SER A 178 -27.01 30.16 -33.64
C SER A 178 -27.49 29.06 -32.69
N ALA A 179 -28.51 29.45 -31.92
CA ALA A 179 -29.57 28.55 -31.45
C ALA A 179 -30.43 28.01 -32.62
N PRO A 180 -31.08 26.85 -32.42
CA PRO A 180 -32.54 26.84 -32.58
C PRO A 180 -33.23 26.20 -31.36
N GLN A 181 -34.19 26.92 -30.76
CA GLN A 181 -35.66 26.71 -30.85
C GLN A 181 -36.13 25.48 -30.04
N LEU A 182 -36.63 25.69 -28.81
CA LEU A 182 -38.05 25.90 -28.48
C LEU A 182 -38.95 24.68 -28.74
N PHE A 183 -39.28 23.95 -27.67
CA PHE A 183 -40.56 23.26 -27.54
C PHE A 183 -41.11 23.52 -26.12
N GLU A 184 -42.28 24.15 -26.10
CA GLU A 184 -43.12 24.39 -24.92
C GLU A 184 -44.02 23.18 -24.60
N PRO A 185 -44.59 23.10 -23.37
CA PRO A 185 -45.17 21.89 -22.82
C PRO A 185 -46.65 21.72 -23.17
N VAL A 186 -47.10 20.45 -23.23
CA VAL A 186 -48.50 20.07 -23.31
C VAL A 186 -48.91 19.46 -21.95
N GLY A 187 -49.81 20.16 -21.24
CA GLY A 187 -50.63 19.60 -20.15
C GLY A 187 -51.67 18.61 -20.69
N ALA A 188 -52.61 18.04 -19.97
CA ALA A 188 -53.08 18.04 -18.58
C ALA A 188 -54.10 16.88 -18.52
N GLU A 189 -54.37 16.31 -17.34
CA GLU A 189 -55.63 15.66 -16.89
C GLU A 189 -55.30 14.84 -15.62
N THR A 190 -55.51 15.37 -14.41
CA THR A 190 -56.74 15.34 -13.55
C THR A 190 -57.11 13.96 -13.01
N ASP A 191 -57.04 13.78 -11.69
CA ASP A 191 -58.12 13.16 -10.91
C ASP A 191 -58.04 13.56 -9.42
N ASP A 192 -59.23 13.76 -8.83
CA ASP A 192 -59.58 14.46 -7.59
C ASP A 192 -59.57 13.57 -6.33
N GLY A 193 -59.63 14.22 -5.15
CA GLY A 193 -60.24 13.70 -3.92
C GLY A 193 -59.34 13.71 -2.68
N ASP A 194 -59.26 14.81 -1.92
CA ASP A 194 -60.05 15.13 -0.71
C ASP A 194 -59.38 14.66 0.59
N ASP A 195 -58.97 15.58 1.49
CA ASP A 195 -59.59 15.81 2.81
C ASP A 195 -58.84 16.89 3.64
N GLU A 196 -59.59 17.66 4.41
CA GLU A 196 -59.17 18.82 5.21
C GLU A 196 -58.45 18.42 6.52
N SER A 197 -57.47 19.21 6.98
CA SER A 197 -57.53 19.93 8.28
C SER A 197 -56.20 20.53 8.77
N ASP A 198 -56.32 21.80 9.21
CA ASP A 198 -55.70 22.46 10.37
C ASP A 198 -54.27 23.07 10.32
N SER A 199 -54.28 24.41 10.21
CA SER A 199 -53.48 25.49 10.85
C SER A 199 -51.95 25.37 11.07
N PRO A 200 -51.19 26.49 10.87
CA PRO A 200 -49.73 26.49 10.87
C PRO A 200 -49.11 26.77 12.25
N SER A 201 -48.03 26.07 12.59
CA SER A 201 -47.18 26.37 13.75
C SER A 201 -45.78 26.81 13.32
N THR A 202 -45.44 28.01 13.77
CA THR A 202 -44.17 28.74 13.67
C THR A 202 -42.95 27.88 14.06
N PRO A 203 -41.82 27.91 13.31
CA PRO A 203 -40.56 27.32 13.77
C PRO A 203 -39.91 28.19 14.86
N PRO A 204 -39.41 27.61 15.97
CA PRO A 204 -38.72 28.37 17.00
C PRO A 204 -37.28 28.72 16.59
N GLU A 205 -36.88 29.93 16.95
CA GLU A 205 -35.50 30.42 16.95
C GLU A 205 -34.62 29.52 17.82
N PHE A 206 -33.44 29.15 17.32
CA PHE A 206 -32.39 28.50 18.12
C PHE A 206 -31.18 29.42 18.24
N ASP A 207 -30.75 29.53 19.49
CA ASP A 207 -29.92 30.57 20.07
C ASP A 207 -28.47 30.56 19.57
N ARG A 208 -27.96 31.78 19.40
CA ARG A 208 -26.52 32.07 19.32
C ARG A 208 -25.99 32.12 20.74
N ASP A 209 -25.29 31.08 21.19
CA ASP A 209 -24.22 31.18 22.21
C ASP A 209 -23.57 29.81 22.42
N GLU A 210 -22.46 29.55 21.74
CA GLU A 210 -21.42 28.60 22.21
C GLU A 210 -20.08 28.88 21.50
N LEU A 211 -19.51 30.06 21.77
CA LEU A 211 -18.11 30.37 21.51
C LEU A 211 -17.30 30.12 22.79
N GLN A 212 -16.71 28.93 22.95
CA GLN A 212 -15.36 28.70 23.52
C GLN A 212 -15.21 27.20 23.88
N GLN A 213 -14.42 26.43 23.13
CA GLN A 213 -13.48 25.48 23.73
C GLN A 213 -12.43 24.96 22.74
N SER A 214 -11.17 25.27 23.07
CA SER A 214 -9.93 24.61 22.62
C SER A 214 -9.41 24.85 21.20
N SER A 215 -9.08 26.08 20.85
CA SER A 215 -8.01 26.32 19.87
C SER A 215 -6.66 26.15 20.57
N GLN A 216 -6.22 24.90 20.78
CA GLN A 216 -4.79 24.63 20.94
C GLN A 216 -4.09 25.14 19.68
N PRO A 217 -2.92 25.82 19.77
CA PRO A 217 -2.17 26.18 18.58
C PRO A 217 -1.89 24.88 17.82
N VAL A 218 -2.25 24.85 16.54
CA VAL A 218 -1.91 23.73 15.65
C VAL A 218 -0.40 23.75 15.52
N LEU A 219 0.26 23.02 16.41
CA LEU A 219 1.71 22.90 16.44
C LEU A 219 2.11 22.16 15.15
N THR A 220 2.96 22.79 14.35
CA THR A 220 3.47 22.20 13.12
C THR A 220 4.29 20.95 13.45
N ASP A 221 4.53 20.10 12.45
CA ASP A 221 5.30 18.88 12.70
C ASP A 221 6.77 19.22 13.06
N GLU A 222 7.30 20.31 12.50
CA GLU A 222 8.58 20.92 12.86
C GLU A 222 8.59 21.38 14.33
N ASP A 223 7.56 22.11 14.75
CA ASP A 223 7.45 22.63 16.11
C ASP A 223 7.36 21.49 17.14
N LYS A 224 6.71 20.37 16.80
CA LYS A 224 6.69 19.16 17.65
C LYS A 224 8.08 18.55 17.80
N VAL A 225 8.86 18.49 16.72
CA VAL A 225 10.26 17.99 16.79
C VAL A 225 11.11 18.93 17.66
N ILE A 226 10.99 20.24 17.48
CA ILE A 226 11.70 21.23 18.31
C ILE A 226 11.28 21.12 19.78
N GLN A 227 9.99 20.94 20.06
CA GLN A 227 9.51 20.72 21.42
C GLN A 227 10.09 19.44 22.03
N LEU A 228 10.11 18.34 21.29
CA LEU A 228 10.71 17.08 21.73
C LEU A 228 12.21 17.22 22.01
N LEU A 229 12.94 17.95 21.17
CA LEU A 229 14.35 18.23 21.40
C LEU A 229 14.54 19.00 22.71
N ARG A 230 13.79 20.09 22.92
CA ARG A 230 13.86 20.93 24.14
C ARG A 230 13.51 20.15 25.40
N ASP A 231 12.47 19.33 25.35
CA ASP A 231 12.03 18.49 26.47
C ASP A 231 13.07 17.42 26.85
N ASN A 232 13.97 17.06 25.93
CA ASN A 232 15.02 16.06 26.14
C ASN A 232 16.43 16.67 26.24
N GLY A 233 16.55 17.97 26.51
CA GLY A 233 17.85 18.62 26.74
C GLY A 233 18.60 19.00 25.46
N GLY A 234 17.87 19.24 24.38
CA GLY A 234 18.38 19.78 23.11
C GLY A 234 18.74 18.74 22.06
N TRP A 235 18.62 17.44 22.35
CA TRP A 235 18.91 16.37 21.39
C TRP A 235 18.10 15.10 21.69
N VAL A 236 17.79 14.33 20.63
CA VAL A 236 17.14 13.00 20.73
C VAL A 236 17.62 12.07 19.61
N TYR A 237 17.46 10.77 19.81
CA TYR A 237 17.60 9.80 18.72
C TYR A 237 16.40 9.87 17.78
N GLN A 238 16.62 9.74 16.47
CA GLN A 238 15.57 9.73 15.46
C GLN A 238 14.49 8.66 15.73
N SER A 239 14.88 7.49 16.26
CA SER A 239 13.95 6.43 16.64
C SER A 239 12.99 6.85 17.76
N ARG A 240 13.44 7.73 18.67
CA ARG A 240 12.61 8.22 19.77
C ARG A 240 11.54 9.21 19.28
N ILE A 241 11.84 9.96 18.22
CA ILE A 241 10.85 10.83 17.56
C ILE A 241 9.74 9.97 16.96
N VAL A 242 10.08 8.89 16.25
CA VAL A 242 9.13 7.90 15.72
C VAL A 242 8.23 7.34 16.83
N GLU A 243 8.82 6.89 17.94
CA GLU A 243 8.08 6.32 19.07
C GLU A 243 7.15 7.31 19.76
N GLN A 244 7.57 8.56 19.97
CA GLN A 244 6.80 9.56 20.71
C GLN A 244 5.72 10.25 19.87
N THR A 245 5.93 10.36 18.56
CA THR A 245 4.97 10.99 17.65
C THR A 245 4.03 9.99 16.98
N GLY A 246 4.41 8.71 16.92
CA GLY A 246 3.71 7.68 16.15
C GLY A 246 3.86 7.84 14.64
N TRP A 247 4.77 8.70 14.17
CA TRP A 247 5.00 8.92 12.74
C TRP A 247 5.81 7.80 12.11
N SER A 248 5.60 7.55 10.81
CA SER A 248 6.42 6.60 10.06
C SER A 248 7.89 7.04 10.03
N LYS A 249 8.81 6.07 9.95
CA LYS A 249 10.25 6.34 9.84
C LYS A 249 10.58 7.25 8.65
N SER A 250 9.89 7.05 7.52
CA SER A 250 10.04 7.86 6.30
C SER A 250 9.59 9.31 6.52
N LYS A 251 8.44 9.53 7.17
CA LYS A 251 7.97 10.87 7.53
C LYS A 251 8.96 11.61 8.44
N VAL A 252 9.47 10.93 9.46
CA VAL A 252 10.49 11.50 10.36
C VAL A 252 11.79 11.79 9.58
N SER A 253 12.21 10.90 8.69
CA SER A 253 13.43 11.09 7.89
C SER A 253 13.32 12.30 6.96
N ARG A 254 12.19 12.46 6.25
CA ARG A 254 11.94 13.60 5.35
C ARG A 254 11.89 14.92 6.13
N LEU A 255 11.14 14.96 7.24
CA LEU A 255 11.03 16.14 8.09
C LEU A 255 12.38 16.56 8.69
N LEU A 256 13.19 15.60 9.17
CA LEU A 256 14.50 15.93 9.71
C LEU A 256 15.48 16.40 8.64
N SER A 257 15.37 15.87 7.42
CA SER A 257 16.22 16.29 6.30
C SER A 257 15.88 17.72 5.87
N SER A 258 14.60 18.09 5.82
CA SER A 258 14.21 19.48 5.54
C SER A 258 14.62 20.44 6.66
N MET A 259 14.51 20.02 7.93
CA MET A 259 14.97 20.83 9.05
C MET A 259 16.49 20.98 9.11
N ASP A 260 17.25 19.99 8.64
CA ASP A 260 18.72 20.02 8.53
C ASP A 260 19.19 20.94 7.40
N GLU A 261 18.56 20.88 6.22
CA GLU A 261 18.83 21.79 5.11
C GLU A 261 18.55 23.26 5.44
N LEU A 262 17.51 23.51 6.26
CA LEU A 262 17.17 24.84 6.77
C LEU A 262 18.02 25.26 7.97
N GLY A 263 18.94 24.40 8.45
CA GLY A 263 19.81 24.66 9.60
C GLY A 263 19.06 24.79 10.94
N THR A 264 17.83 24.26 11.02
CA THR A 264 17.00 24.32 12.23
C THR A 264 17.33 23.20 13.21
N VAL A 265 17.79 22.05 12.71
CA VAL A 265 18.33 20.93 13.48
C VAL A 265 19.59 20.42 12.79
N GLU A 266 20.41 19.66 13.50
CA GLU A 266 21.59 19.01 12.94
C GLU A 266 21.45 17.49 13.07
N LYS A 267 21.69 16.77 11.98
CA LYS A 267 21.65 15.31 11.93
C LYS A 267 23.05 14.71 11.95
N ILE A 268 23.32 13.86 12.95
CA ILE A 268 24.60 13.17 13.10
C ILE A 268 24.39 11.66 13.13
N SER A 269 25.12 10.93 12.29
CA SER A 269 25.10 9.46 12.29
C SER A 269 26.16 8.91 13.26
N VAL A 270 25.71 8.25 14.32
CA VAL A 270 26.57 7.57 15.31
C VAL A 270 26.36 6.06 15.19
N GLY A 271 27.25 5.41 14.44
CA GLY A 271 27.18 3.96 14.21
C GLY A 271 25.95 3.56 13.41
N ARG A 272 25.00 2.84 14.05
CA ARG A 272 23.72 2.39 13.45
C ARG A 272 22.53 3.28 13.81
N GLN A 273 22.77 4.40 14.48
CA GLN A 273 21.72 5.28 14.98
C GLN A 273 21.96 6.72 14.53
N ASN A 274 20.88 7.45 14.29
CA ASN A 274 20.92 8.87 13.96
C ASN A 274 20.48 9.68 15.17
N ILE A 275 21.26 10.71 15.50
CA ILE A 275 20.97 11.72 16.52
C ILE A 275 20.52 12.99 15.80
N VAL A 276 19.52 13.64 16.39
CA VAL A 276 19.01 14.95 15.99
C VAL A 276 19.26 15.91 17.15
N ALA A 277 19.84 17.07 16.89
CA ALA A 277 20.08 18.11 17.90
C ALA A 277 19.63 19.49 17.43
N GLU A 278 19.23 20.37 18.35
CA GLU A 278 19.06 21.81 18.09
C GLU A 278 20.45 22.47 17.98
N GLU A 279 20.61 23.40 17.04
CA GLU A 279 21.89 24.07 16.75
C GLU A 279 22.54 24.59 18.06
N GLY A 280 23.74 24.10 18.38
CA GLY A 280 24.50 24.51 19.57
C GLY A 280 24.13 23.81 20.90
N SER A 281 23.19 22.86 20.91
CA SER A 281 22.80 22.10 22.12
C SER A 281 23.43 20.69 22.21
N MET A 282 24.57 20.51 21.55
CA MET A 282 25.28 19.23 21.45
C MET A 282 25.77 18.70 22.81
N PRO A 283 25.69 17.39 23.07
CA PRO A 283 26.39 16.78 24.19
C PRO A 283 27.91 16.71 23.94
N GLU A 284 28.72 17.13 24.93
CA GLU A 284 30.18 17.01 24.88
C GLU A 284 30.60 15.55 24.59
N GLY A 285 31.23 15.31 23.44
CA GLY A 285 31.73 13.99 23.03
C GLY A 285 31.10 13.39 21.77
N ALA A 286 30.13 14.06 21.13
CA ALA A 286 29.51 13.65 19.86
C ALA A 286 30.16 14.30 18.62
N GLY A 287 31.45 14.66 18.69
CA GLY A 287 32.18 15.22 17.55
C GLY A 287 32.35 14.20 16.42
N SER A 288 32.17 14.66 15.18
CA SER A 288 32.41 13.90 13.95
C SER A 288 33.87 13.38 13.91
N PRO A 289 34.13 12.11 13.55
CA PRO A 289 35.49 11.58 13.41
C PRO A 289 36.26 12.13 12.20
N PHE A 290 35.73 13.14 11.50
CA PHE A 290 36.31 13.70 10.28
C PHE A 290 36.72 15.18 10.37
N ASP A 291 36.66 15.79 11.56
CA ASP A 291 37.31 17.09 11.79
C ASP A 291 38.65 16.90 12.51
N GLU A 292 39.69 16.53 11.75
CA GLU A 292 41.10 16.79 12.09
C GLU A 292 41.94 17.04 10.82
#